data_AF-A0A953G9Z3-F1
#
_entry.id   AF-A0A953G9Z3-F1
#
_cell.length_a   1.000
_cell.length_b   1.000
_cell.length_c   1.000
_cell.angle_alpha   90.00
_cell.angle_beta   90.00
_cell.angle_gamma   90.00
#
_symmetry.space_group_name_H-M   'P 1'
#
loop_
_entity.id
_entity.type
_entity.pdbx_description
1 polymer ?
#
loop_
_entity_poly.entity_id
_entity_poly.type
_entity_poly.pdbx_seq_one_letter_code
_entity_poly.pdbx_strand_id
1 'polypeptide(L)'
;MMWLIIGINILVYAAGFVLCASRGIRDHLIFAFSWCIFTIYHFITPLYFYLNGRSTVWGDEIEYVKVGEDIHAYYDEGMLIYGLANLIFLCGYFFITRPRIEAKVVRYSNSVPLMFWIFMACFGIVLINFTSSGFSILDILRGNAEENLFGATGASNYMKNFADSMVTALIMAFALRMDRRLFLVLLLLSFVIFALMGFRYRIIMTILGILLLVFYQYRGTVNAWWKTVAGVTLVFYFLIFITVNRYPLIQGKFTALEYNPVNFKAGNLLAEQTRGFLDDINIIKYYDTRDEAVHDYGVTFLYFLVRAVPRALVGDLKDSWYPPPAFPIIDKAYNLPPIWAATGEAPLHYAYFYIAGGAAFLWIGAFVVGLILGLIERKLDYRDERHRMILIIIAISLFNWYTRGYFPQFVDNLAFLLIPVFIYYSIIRKYAI
;
A
#
# COMPACT_ATOMS: atom_id res chain seq x y z
N MET A 1 -5.32 -32.41 4.16
CA MET A 1 -4.39 -31.59 4.96
C MET A 1 -4.81 -30.13 4.94
N MET A 2 -5.04 -29.53 3.76
CA MET A 2 -5.62 -28.19 3.58
C MET A 2 -6.69 -27.73 4.59
N TRP A 3 -7.79 -28.49 4.79
CA TRP A 3 -8.87 -28.05 5.68
C TRP A 3 -8.44 -27.81 7.14
N LEU A 4 -7.45 -28.56 7.62
CA LEU A 4 -6.85 -28.33 8.93
C LEU A 4 -6.06 -27.00 8.93
N ILE A 5 -5.31 -26.74 7.88
CA ILE A 5 -4.53 -25.50 7.69
C ILE A 5 -5.46 -24.28 7.62
N ILE A 6 -6.58 -24.39 6.90
CA ILE A 6 -7.63 -23.37 6.87
C ILE A 6 -8.18 -23.14 8.28
N GLY A 7 -8.52 -24.21 9.01
CA GLY A 7 -9.01 -24.13 10.39
C GLY A 7 -8.02 -23.42 11.33
N ILE A 8 -6.73 -23.75 11.24
CA ILE A 8 -5.67 -23.08 12.01
C ILE A 8 -5.59 -21.59 11.66
N ASN A 9 -5.60 -21.25 10.37
CA ASN A 9 -5.57 -19.85 9.94
C ASN A 9 -6.79 -19.07 10.45
N ILE A 10 -8.00 -19.63 10.39
CA ILE A 10 -9.21 -19.01 10.97
C ILE A 10 -9.00 -18.70 12.45
N LEU A 11 -8.45 -19.65 13.23
CA LEU A 11 -8.17 -19.44 14.65
C LEU A 11 -7.13 -18.34 14.88
N VAL A 12 -6.07 -18.29 14.07
CA VAL A 12 -5.06 -17.22 14.13
C VAL A 12 -5.71 -15.86 13.89
N TYR A 13 -6.43 -15.68 12.78
CA TYR A 13 -7.09 -14.41 12.47
C TYR A 13 -8.14 -14.02 13.50
N ALA A 14 -8.95 -14.97 13.97
CA ALA A 14 -9.92 -14.74 15.03
C ALA A 14 -9.24 -14.28 16.33
N ALA A 15 -8.14 -14.93 16.73
CA ALA A 15 -7.37 -14.56 17.91
C ALA A 15 -6.85 -13.11 17.81
N GLY A 16 -6.33 -12.71 16.65
CA GLY A 16 -5.88 -11.32 16.45
C GLY A 16 -7.01 -10.29 16.56
N PHE A 17 -8.18 -10.56 15.97
CA PHE A 17 -9.34 -9.67 16.11
C PHE A 17 -9.87 -9.61 17.54
N VAL A 18 -9.96 -10.76 18.24
CA VAL A 18 -10.40 -10.81 19.64
C VAL A 18 -9.43 -10.07 20.55
N LEU A 19 -8.11 -10.26 20.38
CA LEU A 19 -7.10 -9.55 21.15
C LEU A 19 -7.17 -8.04 20.93
N CYS A 20 -7.28 -7.60 19.67
CA CYS A 20 -7.43 -6.19 19.32
C CYS A 20 -8.72 -5.59 19.90
N ALA A 21 -9.85 -6.29 19.80
CA ALA A 21 -11.13 -5.85 20.34
C ALA A 21 -11.08 -5.74 21.88
N SER A 22 -10.52 -6.75 22.55
CA SER A 22 -10.41 -6.80 24.02
C SER A 22 -9.54 -5.68 24.60
N ARG A 23 -8.54 -5.21 23.84
CA ARG A 23 -7.61 -4.14 24.26
C ARG A 23 -7.94 -2.76 23.67
N GLY A 24 -8.98 -2.68 22.84
CA GLY A 24 -9.45 -1.45 22.21
C GLY A 24 -8.87 -1.23 20.81
N ILE A 25 -9.72 -1.32 19.78
CA ILE A 25 -9.32 -1.17 18.36
C ILE A 25 -8.65 0.17 18.07
N ARG A 26 -9.12 1.25 18.71
CA ARG A 26 -8.57 2.60 18.55
C ARG A 26 -7.14 2.72 19.08
N ASP A 27 -6.83 1.90 20.07
CA ASP A 27 -5.54 1.93 20.73
C ASP A 27 -4.49 1.06 20.03
N HIS A 28 -4.96 0.24 19.09
CA HIS A 28 -4.21 -0.69 18.28
C HIS A 28 -4.51 -0.45 16.79
N LEU A 29 -4.55 0.82 16.35
CA LEU A 29 -5.00 1.18 15.00
C LEU A 29 -4.13 0.55 13.92
N ILE A 30 -2.81 0.66 14.06
CA ILE A 30 -1.85 0.09 13.11
C ILE A 30 -2.05 -1.42 13.06
N PHE A 31 -2.16 -2.09 14.20
CA PHE A 31 -2.41 -3.52 14.22
C PHE A 31 -3.73 -3.90 13.56
N ALA A 32 -4.82 -3.22 13.91
CA ALA A 32 -6.14 -3.47 13.32
C ALA A 32 -6.10 -3.30 11.80
N PHE A 33 -5.41 -2.26 11.32
CA PHE A 33 -5.20 -2.01 9.91
C PHE A 33 -4.39 -3.14 9.25
N SER A 34 -3.21 -3.48 9.78
CA SER A 34 -2.38 -4.58 9.29
C SER A 34 -3.15 -5.89 9.24
N TRP A 35 -3.90 -6.19 10.31
CA TRP A 35 -4.66 -7.43 10.43
C TRP A 35 -5.79 -7.54 9.41
N CYS A 36 -6.48 -6.44 9.12
CA CYS A 36 -7.47 -6.39 8.03
C CYS A 36 -6.81 -6.67 6.67
N ILE A 37 -5.66 -6.07 6.38
CA ILE A 37 -4.94 -6.30 5.12
C ILE A 37 -4.45 -7.75 5.03
N PHE A 38 -3.88 -8.30 6.11
CA PHE A 38 -3.44 -9.69 6.15
C PHE A 38 -4.59 -10.67 5.97
N THR A 39 -5.74 -10.40 6.58
CA THR A 39 -6.95 -11.23 6.41
C THR A 39 -7.38 -11.27 4.94
N ILE A 40 -7.34 -10.13 4.23
CA ILE A 40 -7.72 -10.08 2.81
C ILE A 40 -6.66 -10.80 1.96
N TYR A 41 -5.41 -10.32 2.01
CA TYR A 41 -4.37 -10.73 1.07
C TYR A 41 -3.78 -12.11 1.37
N HIS A 42 -3.64 -12.51 2.64
CA HIS A 42 -2.97 -13.77 3.02
C HIS A 42 -3.95 -14.88 3.41
N PHE A 43 -5.26 -14.63 3.40
CA PHE A 43 -6.26 -15.64 3.75
C PHE A 43 -7.48 -15.67 2.84
N ILE A 44 -8.29 -14.61 2.80
CA ILE A 44 -9.55 -14.62 2.03
C ILE A 44 -9.27 -14.81 0.54
N THR A 45 -8.38 -14.02 -0.03
CA THR A 45 -8.06 -14.09 -1.46
C THR A 45 -7.44 -15.43 -1.88
N PRO A 46 -6.40 -15.96 -1.22
CA PRO A 46 -5.86 -17.26 -1.59
C PRO A 46 -6.85 -18.40 -1.36
N LEU A 47 -7.70 -18.33 -0.31
CA LEU A 47 -8.77 -19.31 -0.12
C LEU A 47 -9.79 -19.26 -1.27
N TYR A 48 -10.17 -18.07 -1.73
CA TYR A 48 -11.03 -17.91 -2.91
C TYR A 48 -10.41 -18.58 -4.14
N PHE A 49 -9.13 -18.33 -4.43
CA PHE A 49 -8.47 -18.91 -5.59
C PHE A 49 -8.32 -20.43 -5.49
N TYR A 50 -7.98 -20.94 -4.31
CA TYR A 50 -7.94 -22.37 -4.03
C TYR A 50 -9.29 -23.04 -4.29
N LEU A 51 -10.38 -22.49 -3.73
CA LEU A 51 -11.74 -23.05 -3.88
C LEU A 51 -12.24 -23.01 -5.33
N ASN A 52 -11.80 -22.03 -6.11
CA ASN A 52 -12.12 -21.92 -7.55
C ASN A 52 -11.14 -22.71 -8.45
N GLY A 53 -10.20 -23.47 -7.88
CA GLY A 53 -9.30 -24.33 -8.65
C GLY A 53 -8.23 -23.58 -9.45
N ARG A 54 -7.88 -22.34 -9.07
CA ARG A 54 -6.82 -21.57 -9.72
C ARG A 54 -5.47 -22.27 -9.54
N SER A 55 -4.83 -22.67 -10.64
CA SER A 55 -3.55 -23.39 -10.60
C SER A 55 -2.31 -22.54 -10.91
N THR A 56 -2.46 -21.37 -11.54
CA THR A 56 -1.34 -20.50 -11.93
C THR A 56 -1.46 -19.12 -11.31
N VAL A 57 -0.35 -18.37 -11.29
CA VAL A 57 -0.37 -16.94 -10.90
C VAL A 57 -1.25 -16.13 -11.87
N TRP A 58 -1.01 -16.29 -13.16
CA TRP A 58 -1.72 -15.54 -14.21
C TRP A 58 -2.65 -16.39 -15.05
N GLY A 59 -3.61 -15.68 -15.64
CA GLY A 59 -4.54 -16.21 -16.61
C GLY A 59 -5.97 -15.80 -16.36
N ASP A 60 -6.76 -15.73 -17.41
CA ASP A 60 -8.19 -15.91 -17.32
C ASP A 60 -8.55 -17.18 -18.12
N GLU A 61 -9.81 -17.58 -18.13
CA GLU A 61 -10.27 -18.76 -18.87
C GLU A 61 -10.29 -18.56 -20.41
N ILE A 62 -9.94 -17.37 -20.92
CA ILE A 62 -10.29 -16.92 -22.27
C ILE A 62 -9.06 -16.48 -23.11
N GLU A 63 -8.19 -15.59 -22.62
CA GLU A 63 -7.06 -15.00 -23.36
C GLU A 63 -5.67 -15.44 -22.85
N TYR A 64 -5.53 -15.72 -21.55
CA TYR A 64 -4.23 -16.03 -20.93
C TYR A 64 -4.25 -17.38 -20.18
N VAL A 65 -4.83 -18.41 -20.79
CA VAL A 65 -5.04 -19.71 -20.13
C VAL A 65 -3.72 -20.28 -19.59
N LYS A 66 -3.60 -20.35 -18.25
CA LYS A 66 -2.50 -20.97 -17.51
C LYS A 66 -1.10 -20.39 -17.81
N VAL A 67 -0.98 -19.07 -17.86
CA VAL A 67 0.34 -18.42 -17.97
C VAL A 67 1.06 -18.45 -16.62
N GLY A 68 2.33 -18.86 -16.64
CA GLY A 68 3.16 -19.01 -15.45
C GLY A 68 3.20 -20.44 -14.92
N GLU A 69 3.95 -20.64 -13.83
CA GLU A 69 4.10 -21.95 -13.24
C GLU A 69 2.81 -22.44 -12.54
N ASP A 70 2.59 -23.75 -12.57
CA ASP A 70 1.54 -24.40 -11.77
C ASP A 70 1.96 -24.42 -10.29
N ILE A 71 1.18 -23.74 -9.45
CA ILE A 71 1.36 -23.59 -8.00
C ILE A 71 0.33 -24.39 -7.20
N HIS A 72 -0.54 -25.18 -7.85
CA HIS A 72 -1.66 -25.83 -7.18
C HIS A 72 -1.23 -26.75 -6.03
N ALA A 73 -0.12 -27.47 -6.19
CA ALA A 73 0.43 -28.34 -5.16
C ALA A 73 0.96 -27.58 -3.93
N TYR A 74 1.25 -26.28 -4.06
CA TYR A 74 1.90 -25.46 -3.03
C TYR A 74 0.91 -24.60 -2.22
N TYR A 75 -0.40 -24.68 -2.47
CA TYR A 75 -1.38 -23.96 -1.63
C TYR A 75 -1.31 -24.39 -0.17
N ASP A 76 -1.22 -25.70 0.11
CA ASP A 76 -1.16 -26.22 1.48
C ASP A 76 0.05 -25.63 2.21
N GLU A 77 1.23 -25.71 1.58
CA GLU A 77 2.47 -25.20 2.14
C GLU A 77 2.46 -23.69 2.31
N GLY A 78 2.06 -22.94 1.27
CA GLY A 78 1.98 -21.48 1.33
C GLY A 78 1.04 -20.98 2.43
N MET A 79 -0.18 -21.53 2.51
CA MET A 79 -1.15 -21.15 3.55
C MET A 79 -0.67 -21.52 4.97
N LEU A 80 0.13 -22.57 5.11
CA LEU A 80 0.73 -22.92 6.40
C LEU A 80 1.89 -21.97 6.76
N ILE A 81 2.86 -21.79 5.87
CA ILE A 81 4.06 -20.97 6.12
C ILE A 81 3.68 -19.53 6.44
N TYR A 82 2.81 -18.92 5.63
CA TYR A 82 2.37 -17.55 5.85
C TYR A 82 1.33 -17.42 6.96
N GLY A 83 0.53 -18.46 7.22
CA GLY A 83 -0.33 -18.53 8.41
C GLY A 83 0.48 -18.50 9.71
N LEU A 84 1.57 -19.26 9.77
CA LEU A 84 2.54 -19.23 10.87
C LEU A 84 3.23 -17.87 10.98
N ALA A 85 3.63 -17.25 9.85
CA ALA A 85 4.19 -15.91 9.86
C ALA A 85 3.23 -14.88 10.48
N ASN A 86 1.93 -14.95 10.16
CA ASN A 86 0.91 -14.09 10.75
C ASN A 86 0.70 -14.34 12.26
N LEU A 87 0.76 -15.61 12.71
CA LEU A 87 0.76 -15.94 14.14
C LEU A 87 1.99 -15.35 14.84
N ILE A 88 3.16 -15.43 14.22
CA ILE A 88 4.41 -14.93 14.78
C ILE A 88 4.43 -13.38 14.79
N PHE A 89 3.86 -12.73 13.77
CA PHE A 89 3.61 -11.29 13.78
C PHE A 89 2.68 -10.89 14.93
N LEU A 90 1.59 -11.63 15.15
CA LEU A 90 0.66 -11.41 16.27
C LEU A 90 1.39 -11.49 17.62
N CYS A 91 2.19 -12.55 17.81
CA CYS A 91 3.01 -12.72 18.99
C CYS A 91 4.00 -11.56 19.19
N GLY A 92 4.73 -11.17 18.13
CA GLY A 92 5.69 -10.06 18.16
C GLY A 92 5.05 -8.73 18.52
N TYR A 93 3.89 -8.44 17.92
CA TYR A 93 3.14 -7.22 18.21
C TYR A 93 2.69 -7.15 19.67
N PHE A 94 2.10 -8.22 20.20
CA PHE A 94 1.61 -8.22 21.58
C PHE A 94 2.70 -8.49 22.64
N PHE A 95 3.92 -8.87 22.25
CA PHE A 95 5.03 -9.20 23.16
C PHE A 95 5.33 -8.11 24.21
N ILE A 96 5.29 -6.83 23.82
CA ILE A 96 5.64 -5.68 24.70
C ILE A 96 4.43 -4.78 25.02
N THR A 97 3.23 -5.14 24.58
CA THR A 97 2.02 -4.33 24.81
C THR A 97 1.55 -4.44 26.28
N ARG A 98 2.09 -3.55 27.12
CA ARG A 98 1.70 -3.27 28.51
C ARG A 98 1.02 -1.88 28.61
N PRO A 99 0.31 -1.55 29.70
CA PRO A 99 -0.50 -0.32 29.79
C PRO A 99 0.31 0.95 29.49
N ARG A 100 -0.35 1.89 28.82
CA ARG A 100 0.24 3.11 28.25
C ARG A 100 0.82 4.04 29.30
N ILE A 101 1.82 4.81 28.88
CA ILE A 101 2.25 6.02 29.56
C ILE A 101 1.22 7.10 29.21
N GLU A 102 0.62 7.75 30.20
CA GLU A 102 -0.30 8.87 29.95
C GLU A 102 0.43 10.00 29.22
N ALA A 103 0.01 10.27 27.99
CA ALA A 103 0.48 11.44 27.24
C ALA A 103 -0.43 12.63 27.53
N LYS A 104 0.17 13.82 27.72
CA LYS A 104 -0.62 15.07 27.80
C LYS A 104 -1.23 15.35 26.43
N VAL A 105 -2.55 15.50 26.40
CA VAL A 105 -3.28 15.90 25.19
C VAL A 105 -2.93 17.34 24.86
N VAL A 106 -2.19 17.56 23.77
CA VAL A 106 -1.96 18.90 23.22
C VAL A 106 -2.95 19.13 22.09
N ARG A 107 -3.75 20.20 22.19
CA ARG A 107 -4.62 20.65 21.09
C ARG A 107 -3.93 21.78 20.36
N TYR A 108 -3.78 21.64 19.05
CA TYR A 108 -3.20 22.68 18.22
C TYR A 108 -4.33 23.56 17.66
N SER A 109 -4.16 24.88 17.71
CA SER A 109 -5.15 25.82 17.20
C SER A 109 -5.22 25.79 15.66
N ASN A 110 -6.40 26.14 15.13
CA ASN A 110 -6.74 26.08 13.71
C ASN A 110 -5.78 26.93 12.84
N SER A 111 -4.91 26.27 12.08
CA SER A 111 -4.10 26.90 11.03
C SER A 111 -4.38 26.29 9.65
N VAL A 112 -5.66 26.25 9.28
CA VAL A 112 -6.13 25.86 7.94
C VAL A 112 -5.34 26.52 6.80
N PRO A 113 -4.98 27.83 6.86
CA PRO A 113 -4.18 28.46 5.81
C PRO A 113 -2.79 27.84 5.63
N LEU A 114 -2.14 27.39 6.71
CA LEU A 114 -0.83 26.76 6.64
C LEU A 114 -0.90 25.46 5.84
N MET A 115 -1.93 24.64 6.08
CA MET A 115 -2.10 23.37 5.35
C MET A 115 -2.35 23.58 3.86
N PHE A 116 -3.11 24.63 3.51
CA PHE A 116 -3.28 25.03 2.10
C PHE A 116 -1.94 25.37 1.45
N TRP A 117 -1.09 26.17 2.10
CA TRP A 117 0.22 26.52 1.54
C TRP A 117 1.18 25.34 1.44
N ILE A 118 1.19 24.43 2.43
CA ILE A 118 1.96 23.18 2.37
C ILE A 118 1.52 22.36 1.16
N PHE A 119 0.20 22.23 0.94
CA PHE A 119 -0.33 21.53 -0.23
C PHE A 119 0.11 22.20 -1.53
N MET A 120 -0.07 23.52 -1.67
CA MET A 120 0.27 24.25 -2.89
C MET A 120 1.77 24.21 -3.19
N ALA A 121 2.63 24.20 -2.17
CA ALA A 121 4.07 24.02 -2.34
C ALA A 121 4.40 22.63 -2.91
N CYS A 122 3.80 21.56 -2.36
CA CYS A 122 3.98 20.20 -2.89
C CYS A 122 3.46 20.08 -4.32
N PHE A 123 2.27 20.62 -4.59
CA PHE A 123 1.68 20.69 -5.93
C PHE A 123 2.60 21.40 -6.92
N GLY A 124 3.16 22.56 -6.53
CA GLY A 124 4.10 23.31 -7.36
C GLY A 124 5.37 22.53 -7.68
N ILE A 125 5.95 21.81 -6.72
CA ILE A 125 7.12 20.95 -6.94
C ILE A 125 6.82 19.86 -7.99
N VAL A 126 5.67 19.19 -7.86
CA VAL A 126 5.26 18.14 -8.81
C VAL A 126 5.00 18.74 -10.19
N LEU A 127 4.38 19.92 -10.27
CA LEU A 127 4.12 20.61 -11.53
C LEU A 127 5.43 21.00 -12.24
N ILE A 128 6.40 21.57 -11.51
CA ILE A 128 7.73 21.89 -12.06
C ILE A 128 8.43 20.64 -12.59
N ASN A 129 8.30 19.50 -11.91
CA ASN A 129 8.87 18.25 -12.39
C ASN A 129 8.23 17.80 -13.73
N PHE A 130 6.93 17.96 -13.90
CA PHE A 130 6.26 17.66 -15.16
C PHE A 130 6.67 18.61 -16.28
N THR A 131 6.62 19.93 -16.04
CA THR A 131 6.95 20.92 -17.08
C THR A 131 8.40 20.84 -17.52
N SER A 132 9.34 20.61 -16.60
CA SER A 132 10.77 20.42 -16.92
C SER A 132 11.07 19.16 -17.73
N SER A 133 10.14 18.19 -17.74
CA SER A 133 10.25 16.94 -18.48
C SER A 133 9.66 17.02 -19.89
N GLY A 134 9.21 18.21 -20.32
CA GLY A 134 8.56 18.41 -21.62
C GLY A 134 7.09 18.00 -21.66
N PHE A 135 6.48 17.69 -20.52
CA PHE A 135 5.08 17.28 -20.45
C PHE A 135 4.12 18.47 -20.44
N SER A 136 3.20 18.49 -21.41
CA SER A 136 2.08 19.41 -21.46
C SER A 136 0.82 18.73 -20.93
N ILE A 137 0.31 19.25 -19.80
CA ILE A 137 -0.95 18.76 -19.18
C ILE A 137 -2.13 18.89 -20.16
N LEU A 138 -2.11 19.92 -21.00
CA LEU A 138 -3.16 20.18 -22.00
C LEU A 138 -3.19 19.10 -23.09
N ASP A 139 -2.04 18.56 -23.48
CA ASP A 139 -1.98 17.52 -24.53
C ASP A 139 -2.50 16.17 -24.03
N ILE A 140 -2.32 15.88 -22.74
CA ILE A 140 -2.92 14.71 -22.09
C ILE A 140 -4.43 14.87 -21.95
N LEU A 141 -4.91 16.04 -21.51
CA LEU A 141 -6.35 16.33 -21.40
C LEU A 141 -7.07 16.32 -22.75
N ARG A 142 -6.33 16.57 -23.84
CA ARG A 142 -6.83 16.49 -25.23
C ARG A 142 -6.74 15.09 -25.84
N GLY A 143 -6.18 14.10 -25.13
CA GLY A 143 -6.05 12.72 -25.60
C GLY A 143 -4.93 12.50 -26.62
N ASN A 144 -3.97 13.42 -26.75
CA ASN A 144 -2.89 13.35 -27.73
C ASN A 144 -1.61 12.67 -27.19
N ALA A 145 -1.65 12.14 -25.96
CA ALA A 145 -0.47 11.56 -25.31
C ALA A 145 -0.34 10.06 -25.61
N GLU A 146 0.86 9.62 -26.03
CA GLU A 146 1.21 8.20 -26.18
C GLU A 146 1.07 7.44 -24.84
N GLU A 147 0.66 6.17 -24.86
CA GLU A 147 0.49 5.36 -23.64
C GLU A 147 1.80 5.23 -22.83
N ASN A 148 2.96 5.31 -23.49
CA ASN A 148 4.29 5.27 -22.88
C ASN A 148 4.67 6.57 -22.13
N LEU A 149 3.97 7.67 -22.38
CA LEU A 149 4.21 8.98 -21.74
C LEU A 149 3.63 9.05 -20.31
N PHE A 150 2.73 8.14 -19.91
CA PHE A 150 2.16 8.17 -18.57
C PHE A 150 3.15 7.67 -17.50
N GLY A 151 3.89 8.60 -16.91
CA GLY A 151 4.59 8.39 -15.65
C GLY A 151 5.95 7.70 -15.74
N ALA A 152 6.47 7.41 -16.94
CA ALA A 152 7.83 6.85 -17.10
C ALA A 152 8.94 7.91 -17.02
N THR A 153 8.65 9.15 -17.42
CA THR A 153 9.66 10.21 -17.56
C THR A 153 9.29 11.42 -16.70
N GLY A 154 10.06 11.64 -15.64
CA GLY A 154 10.10 12.88 -14.88
C GLY A 154 11.55 13.29 -14.71
N ALA A 155 11.84 14.58 -14.64
CA ALA A 155 13.19 15.12 -14.48
C ALA A 155 13.84 14.61 -13.19
N SER A 156 13.02 14.36 -12.16
CA SER A 156 13.45 13.77 -10.90
C SER A 156 12.37 12.89 -10.25
N ASN A 157 12.74 11.63 -9.97
CA ASN A 157 11.91 10.72 -9.15
C ASN A 157 11.66 11.27 -7.73
N TYR A 158 12.54 12.12 -7.20
CA TYR A 158 12.35 12.74 -5.89
C TYR A 158 11.29 13.83 -5.89
N MET A 159 11.28 14.69 -6.90
CA MET A 159 10.25 15.73 -7.03
C MET A 159 8.88 15.11 -7.27
N LYS A 160 8.84 14.01 -8.04
CA LYS A 160 7.64 13.19 -8.25
C LYS A 160 7.06 12.64 -6.94
N ASN A 161 7.91 12.30 -5.96
CA ASN A 161 7.45 11.74 -4.68
C ASN A 161 6.76 12.78 -3.77
N PHE A 162 6.85 14.09 -4.04
CA PHE A 162 6.04 15.10 -3.32
C PHE A 162 4.54 14.96 -3.56
N ALA A 163 4.11 14.19 -4.57
CA ALA A 163 2.71 13.80 -4.69
C ALA A 163 2.25 12.89 -3.54
N ASP A 164 3.15 12.13 -2.90
CA ASP A 164 2.82 11.40 -1.66
C ASP A 164 2.60 12.40 -0.51
N SER A 165 3.39 13.48 -0.42
CA SER A 165 3.15 14.57 0.53
C SER A 165 1.77 15.22 0.33
N MET A 166 1.28 15.33 -0.91
CA MET A 166 -0.07 15.85 -1.17
C MET A 166 -1.17 14.95 -0.55
N VAL A 167 -0.99 13.63 -0.53
CA VAL A 167 -1.92 12.68 0.12
C VAL A 167 -2.09 13.04 1.59
N THR A 168 -0.97 13.19 2.31
CA THR A 168 -1.01 13.57 3.73
C THR A 168 -1.59 14.96 3.94
N ALA A 169 -1.25 15.92 3.07
CA ALA A 169 -1.80 17.27 3.18
C ALA A 169 -3.33 17.29 3.03
N LEU A 170 -3.91 16.47 2.15
CA LEU A 170 -5.36 16.29 2.05
C LEU A 170 -5.96 15.66 3.31
N ILE A 171 -5.35 14.59 3.83
CA ILE A 171 -5.80 13.92 5.07
C ILE A 171 -5.81 14.92 6.23
N MET A 172 -4.75 15.73 6.37
CA MET A 172 -4.67 16.78 7.38
C MET A 172 -5.64 17.93 7.13
N ALA A 173 -5.83 18.39 5.89
CA ALA A 173 -6.82 19.41 5.55
C ALA A 173 -8.25 18.97 5.94
N PHE A 174 -8.57 17.69 5.72
CA PHE A 174 -9.81 17.08 6.17
C PHE A 174 -9.89 17.03 7.71
N ALA A 175 -8.83 16.59 8.39
CA ALA A 175 -8.77 16.54 9.85
C ALA A 175 -8.95 17.93 10.50
N LEU A 176 -8.38 18.97 9.88
CA LEU A 176 -8.48 20.37 10.31
C LEU A 176 -9.81 21.04 9.90
N ARG A 177 -10.74 20.29 9.29
CA ARG A 177 -12.06 20.79 8.87
C ARG A 177 -11.97 22.01 7.95
N MET A 178 -11.04 21.97 6.99
CA MET A 178 -10.97 22.97 5.92
C MET A 178 -12.33 23.16 5.24
N ASP A 179 -12.63 24.38 4.80
CA ASP A 179 -13.87 24.68 4.07
C ASP A 179 -14.10 23.69 2.92
N ARG A 180 -15.35 23.26 2.75
CA ARG A 180 -15.70 22.20 1.79
C ARG A 180 -15.36 22.59 0.35
N ARG A 181 -15.56 23.86 -0.04
CA ARG A 181 -15.26 24.31 -1.41
C ARG A 181 -13.77 24.27 -1.65
N LEU A 182 -12.99 24.78 -0.68
CA LEU A 182 -11.53 24.77 -0.77
C LEU A 182 -10.98 23.33 -0.81
N PHE A 183 -11.47 22.46 0.08
CA PHE A 183 -11.08 21.05 0.10
C PHE A 183 -11.38 20.34 -1.22
N LEU A 184 -12.55 20.58 -1.82
CA LEU A 184 -12.92 20.02 -3.13
C LEU A 184 -11.98 20.49 -4.25
N VAL A 185 -11.53 21.75 -4.22
CA VAL A 185 -10.52 22.25 -5.17
C VAL A 185 -9.21 21.50 -5.00
N LEU A 186 -8.71 21.33 -3.76
CA LEU A 186 -7.46 20.59 -3.51
C LEU A 186 -7.58 19.11 -3.94
N LEU A 187 -8.75 18.50 -3.69
CA LEU A 187 -9.04 17.13 -4.10
C LEU A 187 -9.03 17.00 -5.62
N LEU A 188 -9.66 17.94 -6.35
CA LEU A 188 -9.69 17.96 -7.81
C LEU A 188 -8.28 18.12 -8.39
N LEU A 189 -7.50 19.07 -7.87
CA LEU A 189 -6.10 19.29 -8.29
C LEU A 189 -5.25 18.03 -8.07
N SER A 190 -5.41 17.37 -6.92
CA SER A 190 -4.71 16.13 -6.61
C SER A 190 -5.14 15.00 -7.52
N PHE A 191 -6.44 14.87 -7.79
CA PHE A 191 -6.96 13.83 -8.67
C PHE A 191 -6.38 13.95 -10.08
N VAL A 192 -6.33 15.16 -10.64
CA VAL A 192 -5.69 15.42 -11.94
C VAL A 192 -4.23 14.98 -11.91
N ILE A 193 -3.43 15.45 -10.94
CA ILE A 193 -2.01 15.06 -10.85
C ILE A 193 -1.85 13.54 -10.67
N PHE A 194 -2.61 12.91 -9.76
CA PHE A 194 -2.49 11.48 -9.49
C PHE A 194 -2.87 10.63 -10.70
N ALA A 195 -3.88 11.06 -11.47
CA ALA A 195 -4.27 10.43 -12.72
C ALA A 195 -3.16 10.57 -13.78
N LEU A 196 -2.60 11.77 -13.96
CA LEU A 196 -1.48 12.02 -14.89
C LEU A 196 -0.24 11.20 -14.55
N MET A 197 0.03 10.99 -13.27
CA MET A 197 1.15 10.17 -12.81
C MET A 197 0.89 8.66 -13.00
N GLY A 198 -0.31 8.23 -13.39
CA GLY A 198 -0.67 6.83 -13.57
C GLY A 198 -0.78 6.00 -12.28
N PHE A 199 -0.65 6.64 -11.11
CA PHE A 199 -0.50 5.94 -9.83
C PHE A 199 -1.79 5.95 -9.01
N ARG A 200 -2.63 4.93 -9.27
CA ARG A 200 -3.89 4.65 -8.55
C ARG A 200 -3.72 4.56 -7.03
N TYR A 201 -2.56 4.10 -6.57
CA TYR A 201 -2.30 3.88 -5.15
C TYR A 201 -2.42 5.17 -4.31
N ARG A 202 -2.08 6.35 -4.88
CA ARG A 202 -2.19 7.63 -4.15
C ARG A 202 -3.64 8.02 -3.86
N ILE A 203 -4.54 7.72 -4.80
CA ILE A 203 -5.98 7.89 -4.62
C ILE A 203 -6.46 6.94 -3.51
N ILE A 204 -6.07 5.66 -3.56
CA ILE A 204 -6.41 4.65 -2.55
C ILE A 204 -5.90 5.08 -1.16
N MET A 205 -4.64 5.49 -1.04
CA MET A 205 -4.07 5.95 0.24
C MET A 205 -4.79 7.18 0.81
N THR A 206 -5.16 8.14 -0.05
CA THR A 206 -5.94 9.32 0.38
C THR A 206 -7.29 8.90 0.95
N ILE A 207 -7.98 8.01 0.24
CA ILE A 207 -9.28 7.51 0.68
C ILE A 207 -9.15 6.71 1.98
N LEU A 208 -8.18 5.79 2.06
CA LEU A 208 -7.92 4.99 3.27
C LEU A 208 -7.60 5.90 4.47
N GLY A 209 -6.75 6.92 4.29
CA GLY A 209 -6.42 7.85 5.37
C GLY A 209 -7.62 8.64 5.87
N ILE A 210 -8.48 9.13 4.97
CA ILE A 210 -9.74 9.81 5.33
C ILE A 210 -10.69 8.84 6.03
N LEU A 211 -10.83 7.60 5.52
CA LEU A 211 -11.69 6.58 6.15
C LEU A 211 -11.22 6.23 7.56
N LEU A 212 -9.91 6.08 7.79
CA LEU A 212 -9.34 5.84 9.12
C LEU A 212 -9.63 7.02 10.08
N LEU A 213 -9.55 8.26 9.60
CA LEU A 213 -9.96 9.43 10.38
C LEU A 213 -11.45 9.41 10.73
N VAL A 214 -12.31 9.15 9.75
CA VAL A 214 -13.77 9.13 9.92
C VAL A 214 -14.17 8.01 10.89
N PHE A 215 -13.65 6.80 10.69
CA PHE A 215 -13.91 5.65 11.56
C PHE A 215 -13.55 5.94 13.02
N TYR A 216 -12.50 6.71 13.26
CA TYR A 216 -12.15 7.11 14.62
C TYR A 216 -13.06 8.20 15.20
N GLN A 217 -13.33 9.26 14.42
CA GLN A 217 -14.19 10.36 14.86
C GLN A 217 -15.63 9.90 15.09
N TYR A 218 -16.01 8.77 14.52
CA TYR A 218 -17.27 8.11 14.70
C TYR A 218 -17.53 7.74 16.17
N ARG A 219 -18.65 8.22 16.75
CA ARG A 219 -19.06 7.94 18.14
C ARG A 219 -20.27 7.00 18.25
N GLY A 220 -20.56 6.18 17.24
CA GLY A 220 -21.58 5.14 17.38
C GLY A 220 -23.04 5.58 17.19
N THR A 221 -23.32 6.71 16.54
CA THR A 221 -24.72 7.11 16.26
C THR A 221 -25.24 6.46 14.98
N VAL A 222 -26.42 5.83 15.03
CA VAL A 222 -27.03 5.07 13.91
C VAL A 222 -27.06 5.86 12.60
N ASN A 223 -27.43 7.15 12.63
CA ASN A 223 -27.45 8.02 11.45
C ASN A 223 -26.08 8.24 10.82
N ALA A 224 -25.02 8.19 11.61
CA ALA A 224 -23.68 8.31 11.07
C ALA A 224 -23.18 6.95 10.53
N TRP A 225 -23.71 5.82 11.01
CA TRP A 225 -23.31 4.49 10.52
C TRP A 225 -23.69 4.33 9.05
N TRP A 226 -24.94 4.67 8.71
CA TRP A 226 -25.42 4.65 7.32
C TRP A 226 -24.64 5.60 6.41
N LYS A 227 -24.23 6.77 6.91
CA LYS A 227 -23.36 7.69 6.15
C LYS A 227 -21.99 7.09 5.89
N THR A 228 -21.41 6.40 6.87
CA THR A 228 -20.14 5.69 6.71
C THR A 228 -20.29 4.53 5.71
N VAL A 229 -21.32 3.71 5.84
CA VAL A 229 -21.60 2.61 4.90
C VAL A 229 -21.78 3.15 3.49
N ALA A 230 -22.64 4.15 3.28
CA ALA A 230 -22.85 4.77 1.97
C ALA A 230 -21.56 5.37 1.39
N GLY A 231 -20.75 6.02 2.23
CA GLY A 231 -19.45 6.55 1.82
C GLY A 231 -18.47 5.46 1.40
N VAL A 232 -18.40 4.36 2.15
CA VAL A 232 -17.56 3.20 1.81
C VAL A 232 -18.04 2.54 0.52
N THR A 233 -19.35 2.35 0.35
CA THR A 233 -19.93 1.79 -0.89
C THR A 233 -19.63 2.68 -2.09
N LEU A 234 -19.76 4.00 -1.96
CA LEU A 234 -19.45 4.95 -3.03
C LEU A 234 -17.96 4.92 -3.42
N VAL A 235 -17.08 4.92 -2.42
CA VAL A 235 -15.63 4.76 -2.60
C VAL A 235 -15.32 3.46 -3.34
N PHE A 236 -15.93 2.38 -2.91
CA PHE A 236 -15.68 1.05 -3.44
C PHE A 236 -16.15 0.93 -4.89
N TYR A 237 -17.35 1.43 -5.19
CA TYR A 237 -17.85 1.59 -6.54
C TYR A 237 -16.89 2.41 -7.41
N PHE A 238 -16.41 3.56 -6.91
CA PHE A 238 -15.50 4.42 -7.65
C PHE A 238 -14.16 3.73 -7.96
N LEU A 239 -13.61 2.97 -7.02
CA LEU A 239 -12.38 2.20 -7.22
C LEU A 239 -12.56 1.11 -8.30
N ILE A 240 -13.67 0.38 -8.25
CA ILE A 240 -13.99 -0.63 -9.27
C ILE A 240 -14.22 0.05 -10.62
N PHE A 241 -15.00 1.13 -10.66
CA PHE A 241 -15.31 1.87 -11.87
C PHE A 241 -14.03 2.34 -12.57
N ILE A 242 -13.08 2.96 -11.85
CA ILE A 242 -11.79 3.38 -12.42
C ILE A 242 -10.99 2.17 -12.92
N THR A 243 -11.06 1.05 -12.21
CA THR A 243 -10.28 -0.15 -12.56
C THR A 243 -10.78 -0.78 -13.85
N VAL A 244 -12.10 -0.99 -13.96
CA VAL A 244 -12.76 -1.54 -15.16
C VAL A 244 -12.56 -0.62 -16.36
N ASN A 245 -12.72 0.69 -16.15
CA ASN A 245 -12.69 1.68 -17.21
C ASN A 245 -11.32 2.28 -17.50
N ARG A 246 -10.25 1.70 -16.96
CA ARG A 246 -8.90 2.29 -17.06
C ARG A 246 -8.48 2.58 -18.50
N TYR A 247 -8.59 1.59 -19.38
CA TYR A 247 -8.16 1.74 -20.78
C TYR A 247 -9.04 2.72 -21.56
N PRO A 248 -10.38 2.63 -21.52
CA PRO A 248 -11.24 3.65 -22.13
C PRO A 248 -10.98 5.07 -21.62
N LEU A 249 -10.75 5.25 -20.32
CA LEU A 249 -10.43 6.55 -19.72
C LEU A 249 -9.11 7.12 -20.23
N ILE A 250 -8.07 6.28 -20.31
CA ILE A 250 -6.75 6.69 -20.82
C ILE A 250 -6.82 7.07 -22.30
N GLN A 251 -7.54 6.28 -23.11
CA GLN A 251 -7.67 6.50 -24.54
C GLN A 251 -8.69 7.60 -24.90
N GLY A 252 -9.32 8.26 -23.91
CA GLY A 252 -10.36 9.27 -24.14
C GLY A 252 -11.64 8.71 -24.79
N LYS A 253 -11.84 7.39 -24.77
CA LYS A 253 -13.00 6.70 -25.35
C LYS A 253 -14.17 6.66 -24.36
N PHE A 254 -14.71 7.83 -24.03
CA PHE A 254 -15.77 7.97 -23.01
C PHE A 254 -17.08 7.23 -23.35
N THR A 255 -17.32 6.92 -24.63
CA THR A 255 -18.48 6.14 -25.08
C THR A 255 -18.36 4.65 -24.78
N ALA A 256 -17.16 4.14 -24.52
CA ALA A 256 -16.90 2.74 -24.18
C ALA A 256 -16.83 2.48 -22.67
N LEU A 257 -17.27 3.43 -21.85
CA LEU A 257 -17.27 3.30 -20.39
C LEU A 257 -18.41 2.38 -19.93
N GLU A 258 -18.08 1.40 -19.09
CA GLU A 258 -19.03 0.53 -18.39
C GLU A 258 -19.42 1.16 -17.06
N TYR A 259 -20.72 1.33 -16.83
CA TYR A 259 -21.28 1.95 -15.63
C TYR A 259 -22.08 0.97 -14.77
N ASN A 260 -22.47 -0.18 -15.32
CA ASN A 260 -23.31 -1.13 -14.61
C ASN A 260 -22.50 -1.96 -13.60
N PRO A 261 -22.77 -1.85 -12.28
CA PRO A 261 -22.05 -2.63 -11.26
C PRO A 261 -22.12 -4.14 -11.46
N VAL A 262 -23.20 -4.64 -12.08
CA VAL A 262 -23.40 -6.07 -12.34
C VAL A 262 -22.36 -6.59 -13.34
N ASN A 263 -22.00 -5.77 -14.32
CA ASN A 263 -21.05 -6.15 -15.37
C ASN A 263 -19.59 -6.13 -14.89
N PHE A 264 -19.32 -5.51 -13.73
CA PHE A 264 -17.95 -5.40 -13.20
C PHE A 264 -17.37 -6.71 -12.67
N LYS A 265 -18.19 -7.76 -12.46
CA LYS A 265 -17.77 -9.03 -11.83
C LYS A 265 -16.95 -8.77 -10.55
N ALA A 266 -17.46 -7.88 -9.69
CA ALA A 266 -16.72 -7.27 -8.58
C ALA A 266 -15.96 -8.26 -7.68
N GLY A 267 -16.53 -9.42 -7.37
CA GLY A 267 -15.87 -10.45 -6.55
C GLY A 267 -14.60 -10.99 -7.20
N ASN A 268 -14.66 -11.37 -8.48
CA ASN A 268 -13.50 -11.84 -9.22
C ASN A 268 -12.48 -10.72 -9.42
N LEU A 269 -12.96 -9.52 -9.77
CA LEU A 269 -12.08 -8.36 -9.95
C LEU A 269 -11.30 -8.04 -8.65
N LEU A 270 -11.95 -8.09 -7.49
CA LEU A 270 -11.28 -7.89 -6.21
C LEU A 270 -10.24 -8.97 -5.91
N ALA A 271 -10.58 -10.24 -6.14
CA ALA A 271 -9.64 -11.33 -5.95
C ALA A 271 -8.40 -11.11 -6.83
N GLU A 272 -8.59 -10.75 -8.10
CA GLU A 272 -7.50 -10.42 -9.02
C GLU A 272 -6.68 -9.20 -8.58
N GLN A 273 -7.30 -8.16 -8.00
CA GLN A 273 -6.56 -7.00 -7.46
C GLN A 273 -5.79 -7.31 -6.17
N THR A 274 -6.09 -8.44 -5.51
CA THR A 274 -5.51 -8.83 -4.22
C THR A 274 -4.72 -10.14 -4.31
N ARG A 275 -4.44 -10.63 -5.52
CA ARG A 275 -3.85 -11.95 -5.78
C ARG A 275 -2.37 -12.10 -5.42
N GLY A 276 -1.73 -11.09 -4.83
CA GLY A 276 -0.28 -11.08 -4.58
C GLY A 276 0.24 -12.30 -3.81
N PHE A 277 -0.62 -12.99 -3.07
CA PHE A 277 -0.26 -14.24 -2.40
C PHE A 277 0.06 -15.39 -3.37
N LEU A 278 -0.51 -15.39 -4.57
CA LEU A 278 -0.17 -16.38 -5.59
C LEU A 278 1.29 -16.23 -6.03
N ASP A 279 1.78 -14.98 -6.10
CA ASP A 279 3.18 -14.68 -6.36
C ASP A 279 4.06 -15.21 -5.21
N ASP A 280 3.64 -15.00 -3.96
CA ASP A 280 4.31 -15.53 -2.76
C ASP A 280 4.42 -17.07 -2.77
N ILE A 281 3.34 -17.79 -3.11
CA ILE A 281 3.38 -19.26 -3.28
C ILE A 281 4.38 -19.65 -4.37
N ASN A 282 4.40 -18.92 -5.47
CA ASN A 282 5.29 -19.20 -6.58
C ASN A 282 6.79 -19.03 -6.20
N ILE A 283 7.10 -18.07 -5.30
CA ILE A 283 8.44 -17.94 -4.72
C ILE A 283 8.82 -19.16 -3.89
N ILE A 284 7.90 -19.71 -3.07
CA ILE A 284 8.17 -20.93 -2.30
C ILE A 284 8.54 -22.07 -3.25
N LYS A 285 7.72 -22.28 -4.29
CA LYS A 285 7.96 -23.30 -5.31
C LYS A 285 9.32 -23.13 -5.99
N TYR A 286 9.69 -21.90 -6.35
CA TYR A 286 10.99 -21.63 -6.99
C TYR A 286 12.17 -22.13 -6.14
N TYR A 287 12.14 -21.91 -4.83
CA TYR A 287 13.22 -22.37 -3.93
C TYR A 287 13.18 -23.86 -3.65
N ASP A 288 12.00 -24.48 -3.68
CA ASP A 288 11.84 -25.92 -3.47
C ASP A 288 12.23 -26.75 -4.71
N THR A 289 12.04 -26.18 -5.91
CA THR A 289 12.22 -26.92 -7.16
C THR A 289 13.52 -26.63 -7.90
N ARG A 290 14.29 -25.62 -7.50
CA ARG A 290 15.53 -25.22 -8.18
C ARG A 290 16.73 -25.22 -7.24
N ASP A 291 17.61 -26.20 -7.44
CA ASP A 291 18.82 -26.38 -6.63
C ASP A 291 19.78 -25.18 -6.71
N GLU A 292 19.78 -24.44 -7.83
CA GLU A 292 20.59 -23.21 -7.97
C GLU A 292 19.96 -21.95 -7.36
N ALA A 293 18.81 -22.04 -6.70
CA ALA A 293 18.15 -20.89 -6.12
C ALA A 293 18.96 -20.30 -4.95
N VAL A 294 19.40 -19.05 -5.09
CA VAL A 294 20.18 -18.34 -4.07
C VAL A 294 19.33 -17.30 -3.36
N HIS A 295 19.41 -17.25 -2.04
CA HIS A 295 18.81 -16.18 -1.24
C HIS A 295 19.57 -14.87 -1.38
N ASP A 296 18.89 -13.74 -1.26
CA ASP A 296 19.55 -12.43 -1.30
C ASP A 296 20.15 -11.99 0.06
N TYR A 297 20.00 -12.81 1.10
CA TYR A 297 20.50 -12.59 2.45
C TYR A 297 20.08 -11.25 3.08
N GLY A 298 18.94 -10.70 2.64
CA GLY A 298 18.37 -9.47 3.15
C GLY A 298 18.97 -8.20 2.55
N VAL A 299 19.85 -8.32 1.55
CA VAL A 299 20.47 -7.17 0.88
C VAL A 299 19.41 -6.23 0.29
N THR A 300 18.32 -6.76 -0.27
CA THR A 300 17.22 -5.93 -0.81
C THR A 300 16.58 -5.02 0.25
N PHE A 301 16.55 -5.39 1.53
CA PHE A 301 16.02 -4.51 2.57
C PHE A 301 16.89 -3.25 2.80
N LEU A 302 18.17 -3.30 2.45
CA LEU A 302 19.10 -2.17 2.60
C LEU A 302 19.12 -1.22 1.39
N TYR A 303 18.42 -1.57 0.30
CA TYR A 303 18.44 -0.80 -0.94
C TYR A 303 17.84 0.60 -0.83
N PHE A 304 17.15 0.95 0.26
CA PHE A 304 16.74 2.35 0.49
C PHE A 304 17.95 3.28 0.65
N LEU A 305 19.06 2.78 1.18
CA LEU A 305 20.33 3.52 1.27
C LEU A 305 20.90 3.78 -0.12
N VAL A 306 20.91 2.76 -0.98
CA VAL A 306 21.34 2.84 -2.38
C VAL A 306 20.48 3.81 -3.18
N ARG A 307 19.16 3.78 -2.96
CA ARG A 307 18.21 4.68 -3.60
C ARG A 307 18.51 6.14 -3.24
N ALA A 308 18.73 6.42 -1.96
CA ALA A 308 18.97 7.76 -1.41
C ALA A 308 20.23 8.45 -1.97
N VAL A 309 21.23 7.70 -2.45
CA VAL A 309 22.44 8.28 -3.06
C VAL A 309 22.11 8.90 -4.42
N PRO A 310 22.26 10.22 -4.63
CA PRO A 310 22.01 10.84 -5.94
C PRO A 310 22.99 10.34 -7.02
N ARG A 311 22.50 10.13 -8.25
CA ARG A 311 23.37 9.76 -9.39
C ARG A 311 24.47 10.79 -9.62
N ALA A 312 24.21 12.07 -9.33
CA ALA A 312 25.20 13.15 -9.43
C ALA A 312 26.45 12.93 -8.56
N LEU A 313 26.38 12.15 -7.48
CA LEU A 313 27.53 11.88 -6.60
C LEU A 313 28.38 10.70 -7.06
N VAL A 314 27.76 9.69 -7.68
CA VAL A 314 28.40 8.39 -7.99
C VAL A 314 28.47 8.09 -9.48
N GLY A 315 27.92 8.95 -10.32
CA GLY A 315 27.88 8.78 -11.77
C GLY A 315 27.18 7.49 -12.18
N ASP A 316 27.68 6.88 -13.26
CA ASP A 316 27.13 5.66 -13.85
C ASP A 316 27.34 4.42 -12.99
N LEU A 317 28.19 4.49 -11.95
CA LEU A 317 28.31 3.42 -10.95
C LEU A 317 26.95 3.10 -10.31
N LYS A 318 26.07 4.12 -10.19
CA LYS A 318 24.72 3.90 -9.66
C LYS A 318 23.95 2.85 -10.46
N ASP A 319 24.12 2.81 -11.78
CA ASP A 319 23.38 1.90 -12.65
C ASP A 319 23.84 0.45 -12.43
N SER A 320 25.10 0.22 -12.06
CA SER A 320 25.63 -1.11 -11.71
C SER A 320 25.03 -1.70 -10.43
N TRP A 321 24.39 -0.88 -9.59
CA TRP A 321 23.74 -1.32 -8.37
C TRP A 321 22.31 -1.82 -8.60
N TYR A 322 21.77 -1.71 -9.81
CA TYR A 322 20.43 -2.16 -10.17
C TYR A 322 20.47 -3.33 -11.17
N PRO A 323 19.43 -4.19 -11.20
CA PRO A 323 18.27 -4.21 -10.31
C PRO A 323 18.61 -4.72 -8.89
N PRO A 324 17.76 -4.44 -7.88
CA PRO A 324 17.91 -5.05 -6.56
C PRO A 324 17.92 -6.59 -6.65
N PRO A 325 18.69 -7.30 -5.81
CA PRO A 325 18.87 -8.75 -5.90
C PRO A 325 17.57 -9.57 -5.91
N ALA A 326 16.53 -9.13 -5.21
CA ALA A 326 15.25 -9.83 -5.20
C ALA A 326 14.52 -9.81 -6.56
N PHE A 327 14.74 -8.80 -7.40
CA PHE A 327 13.98 -8.63 -8.64
C PHE A 327 14.29 -9.74 -9.65
N PRO A 328 15.57 -10.05 -9.96
CA PRO A 328 15.89 -11.21 -10.79
C PRO A 328 15.37 -12.55 -10.24
N ILE A 329 15.27 -12.70 -8.92
CA ILE A 329 14.74 -13.92 -8.29
C ILE A 329 13.24 -14.04 -8.58
N ILE A 330 12.50 -12.94 -8.39
CA ILE A 330 11.06 -12.86 -8.68
C ILE A 330 10.80 -13.16 -10.16
N ASP A 331 11.53 -12.50 -11.07
CA ASP A 331 11.38 -12.71 -12.52
C ASP A 331 11.65 -14.16 -12.93
N LYS A 332 12.68 -14.79 -12.34
CA LYS A 332 13.00 -16.22 -12.58
C LYS A 332 11.95 -17.16 -12.02
N ALA A 333 11.40 -16.85 -10.84
CA ALA A 333 10.36 -17.64 -10.19
C ALA A 333 9.08 -17.67 -11.03
N TYR A 334 8.72 -16.55 -11.64
CA TYR A 334 7.58 -16.46 -12.54
C TYR A 334 7.70 -17.34 -13.80
N ASN A 335 8.91 -17.70 -14.20
CA ASN A 335 9.21 -18.59 -15.32
C ASN A 335 8.45 -18.21 -16.60
N LEU A 336 8.46 -16.92 -16.92
CA LEU A 336 7.75 -16.38 -18.07
C LEU A 336 8.42 -16.82 -19.38
N PRO A 337 7.67 -16.93 -20.49
CA PRO A 337 8.24 -17.19 -21.79
C PRO A 337 9.36 -16.19 -22.12
N PRO A 338 10.48 -16.58 -22.74
CA PRO A 338 11.60 -15.67 -23.03
C PRO A 338 11.26 -14.45 -23.89
N ILE A 339 10.12 -14.50 -24.59
CA ILE A 339 9.62 -13.45 -25.47
C ILE A 339 8.94 -12.34 -24.66
N TRP A 340 8.56 -12.62 -23.41
CA TRP A 340 7.87 -11.67 -22.53
C TRP A 340 8.90 -10.82 -21.79
N ALA A 341 8.67 -9.51 -21.75
CA ALA A 341 9.39 -8.63 -20.86
C ALA A 341 9.04 -8.95 -19.39
N ALA A 342 9.91 -8.56 -18.46
CA ALA A 342 9.62 -8.62 -17.03
C ALA A 342 8.26 -7.96 -16.74
N THR A 343 7.38 -8.64 -15.99
CA THR A 343 6.00 -8.18 -15.76
C THR A 343 5.93 -6.93 -14.89
N GLY A 344 6.99 -6.65 -14.12
CA GLY A 344 7.01 -5.56 -13.15
C GLY A 344 6.02 -5.77 -11.98
N GLU A 345 5.48 -6.98 -11.84
CA GLU A 345 4.62 -7.36 -10.73
C GLU A 345 5.45 -7.69 -9.49
N ALA A 346 5.04 -7.13 -8.36
CA ALA A 346 5.73 -7.29 -7.10
C ALA A 346 4.91 -8.20 -6.16
N PRO A 347 5.53 -9.21 -5.54
CA PRO A 347 4.87 -10.06 -4.57
C PRO A 347 4.60 -9.28 -3.28
N LEU A 348 3.93 -9.91 -2.31
CA LEU A 348 3.68 -9.30 -1.02
C LEU A 348 4.97 -9.23 -0.19
N HIS A 349 4.93 -8.45 0.89
CA HIS A 349 6.10 -8.24 1.75
C HIS A 349 6.69 -9.52 2.35
N TYR A 350 5.89 -10.56 2.55
CA TYR A 350 6.35 -11.84 3.10
C TYR A 350 7.21 -12.64 2.11
N ALA A 351 6.93 -12.57 0.81
CA ALA A 351 7.84 -13.11 -0.20
C ALA A 351 9.26 -12.51 -0.09
N TYR A 352 9.40 -11.21 0.16
CA TYR A 352 10.73 -10.59 0.30
C TYR A 352 11.51 -11.11 1.51
N PHE A 353 10.83 -11.42 2.62
CA PHE A 353 11.52 -12.10 3.74
C PHE A 353 11.89 -13.54 3.39
N TYR A 354 11.06 -14.25 2.63
CA TYR A 354 11.36 -15.60 2.16
C TYR A 354 12.54 -15.61 1.16
N ILE A 355 12.59 -14.65 0.24
CA ILE A 355 13.73 -14.45 -0.67
C ILE A 355 15.02 -14.20 0.11
N ALA A 356 14.95 -13.49 1.24
CA ALA A 356 16.10 -13.17 2.06
C ALA A 356 16.72 -14.36 2.81
N GLY A 357 15.94 -15.37 3.18
CA GLY A 357 16.51 -16.52 3.90
C GLY A 357 15.50 -17.61 4.27
N GLY A 358 14.51 -17.83 3.40
CA GLY A 358 13.47 -18.85 3.55
C GLY A 358 12.53 -18.60 4.74
N ALA A 359 11.92 -19.69 5.21
CA ALA A 359 10.93 -19.65 6.29
C ALA A 359 11.46 -19.05 7.60
N ALA A 360 12.73 -19.32 7.95
CA ALA A 360 13.33 -18.79 9.17
C ALA A 360 13.41 -17.26 9.15
N PHE A 361 13.89 -16.68 8.04
CA PHE A 361 13.97 -15.22 7.90
C PHE A 361 12.58 -14.58 7.81
N LEU A 362 11.62 -15.25 7.18
CA LEU A 362 10.20 -14.86 7.20
C LEU A 362 9.64 -14.76 8.61
N TRP A 363 9.82 -15.79 9.44
CA TRP A 363 9.28 -15.82 10.79
C TRP A 363 9.95 -14.80 11.71
N ILE A 364 11.28 -14.71 11.66
CA ILE A 364 12.02 -13.68 12.42
C ILE A 364 11.60 -12.28 11.96
N GLY A 365 11.51 -12.06 10.65
CA GLY A 365 11.06 -10.81 10.06
C GLY A 365 9.65 -10.43 10.51
N ALA A 366 8.70 -11.36 10.42
CA ALA A 366 7.32 -11.16 10.87
C ALA A 366 7.24 -10.78 12.36
N PHE A 367 8.02 -11.47 13.22
CA PHE A 367 8.10 -11.14 14.64
C PHE A 367 8.65 -9.72 14.86
N VAL A 368 9.76 -9.38 14.19
CA VAL A 368 10.42 -8.07 14.32
C VAL A 368 9.51 -6.94 13.83
N VAL A 369 8.80 -7.14 12.72
CA VAL A 369 7.84 -6.15 12.22
C VAL A 369 6.71 -5.96 13.22
N GLY A 370 6.11 -7.06 13.71
CA GLY A 370 5.08 -6.99 14.76
C GLY A 370 5.57 -6.21 15.98
N LEU A 371 6.76 -6.55 16.48
CA LEU A 371 7.41 -5.91 17.61
C LEU A 371 7.61 -4.39 17.40
N ILE A 372 8.14 -3.98 16.24
CA ILE A 372 8.37 -2.57 15.91
C ILE A 372 7.04 -1.81 15.90
N LEU A 373 6.00 -2.35 15.28
CA LEU A 373 4.69 -1.69 15.24
C LEU A 373 4.07 -1.59 16.65
N GLY A 374 4.21 -2.62 17.47
CA GLY A 374 3.80 -2.59 18.88
C GLY A 374 4.55 -1.53 19.70
N LEU A 375 5.86 -1.36 19.45
CA LEU A 375 6.66 -0.31 20.08
C LEU A 375 6.26 1.09 19.62
N ILE A 376 5.91 1.28 18.35
CA ILE A 376 5.43 2.56 17.80
C ILE A 376 4.10 2.94 18.46
N GLU A 377 3.11 2.03 18.48
CA GLU A 377 1.80 2.32 19.08
C GLU A 377 1.85 2.47 20.59
N ARG A 378 2.84 1.86 21.26
CA ARG A 378 3.09 2.12 22.68
C ARG A 378 3.59 3.56 22.93
N LYS A 379 4.39 4.11 22.02
CA LYS A 379 4.98 5.46 22.16
C LYS A 379 4.04 6.57 21.68
N LEU A 380 3.17 6.30 20.73
CA LEU A 380 2.29 7.29 20.12
C LEU A 380 0.86 7.14 20.65
N ASP A 381 0.43 8.09 21.49
CA ASP A 381 -0.95 8.13 21.95
C ASP A 381 -1.87 8.73 20.87
N TYR A 382 -2.78 7.92 20.36
CA TYR A 382 -3.77 8.31 19.36
C TYR A 382 -4.69 9.48 19.81
N ARG A 383 -4.81 9.74 21.11
CA ARG A 383 -5.60 10.89 21.62
C ARG A 383 -4.96 12.24 21.27
N ASP A 384 -3.64 12.27 21.14
CA ASP A 384 -2.89 13.42 20.64
C ASP A 384 -3.05 13.55 19.12
N GLU A 385 -3.35 14.77 18.64
CA GLU A 385 -3.67 14.98 17.22
C GLU A 385 -2.48 14.71 16.29
N ARG A 386 -1.27 15.04 16.73
CA ARG A 386 -0.04 14.81 15.96
C ARG A 386 0.26 13.32 15.88
N HIS A 387 0.24 12.65 17.02
CA HIS A 387 0.45 11.20 17.08
C HIS A 387 -0.58 10.45 16.24
N ARG A 388 -1.85 10.86 16.30
CA ARG A 388 -2.92 10.35 15.44
C ARG A 388 -2.58 10.47 13.96
N MET A 389 -2.14 11.65 13.50
CA MET A 389 -1.74 11.81 12.10
C MET A 389 -0.58 10.88 11.72
N ILE A 390 0.44 10.77 12.60
CA ILE A 390 1.59 9.89 12.37
C ILE A 390 1.14 8.43 12.27
N LEU A 391 0.29 7.95 13.18
CA LEU A 391 -0.23 6.59 13.17
C LEU A 391 -1.03 6.27 11.90
N ILE A 392 -1.86 7.21 11.43
CA ILE A 392 -2.61 7.05 10.18
C ILE A 392 -1.68 7.01 8.97
N ILE A 393 -0.66 7.86 8.94
CA ILE A 393 0.35 7.88 7.86
C ILE A 393 1.14 6.56 7.83
N ILE A 394 1.54 6.04 8.99
CA ILE A 394 2.19 4.74 9.08
C ILE A 394 1.25 3.64 8.59
N ALA A 395 -0.03 3.65 8.98
CA ALA A 395 -1.00 2.67 8.50
C ALA A 395 -1.14 2.69 6.97
N ILE A 396 -1.34 3.87 6.35
CA ILE A 396 -1.48 3.95 4.89
C ILE A 396 -0.16 3.66 4.14
N SER A 397 1.01 3.89 4.73
CA SER A 397 2.28 3.51 4.10
C SER A 397 2.51 1.99 4.20
N LEU A 398 2.10 1.37 5.32
CA LEU A 398 2.11 -0.08 5.49
C LEU A 398 1.20 -0.78 4.46
N PHE A 399 0.09 -0.16 4.04
CA PHE A 399 -0.70 -0.68 2.92
C PHE A 399 0.14 -0.88 1.67
N ASN A 400 0.93 0.13 1.28
CA ASN A 400 1.82 0.04 0.12
C ASN A 400 2.86 -1.06 0.31
N TRP A 401 3.45 -1.15 1.50
CA TRP A 401 4.42 -2.21 1.78
C TRP A 401 3.83 -3.60 1.74
N TYR A 402 2.70 -3.84 2.42
CA TYR A 402 2.11 -5.17 2.50
C TYR A 402 1.62 -5.68 1.14
N THR A 403 1.12 -4.78 0.28
CA THR A 403 0.51 -5.14 -1.00
C THR A 403 1.47 -5.12 -2.19
N ARG A 404 2.64 -4.50 -2.07
CA ARG A 404 3.66 -4.45 -3.14
C ARG A 404 5.05 -4.92 -2.71
N GLY A 405 5.19 -5.27 -1.43
CA GLY A 405 6.33 -5.94 -0.80
C GLY A 405 7.66 -5.20 -0.70
N TYR A 406 7.95 -4.27 -1.62
CA TYR A 406 9.29 -3.70 -1.77
C TYR A 406 9.62 -2.67 -0.68
N PHE A 407 10.34 -3.12 0.35
CA PHE A 407 10.66 -2.33 1.54
C PHE A 407 11.37 -0.99 1.25
N PRO A 408 12.38 -0.90 0.35
CA PRO A 408 12.97 0.38 -0.01
C PRO A 408 11.98 1.43 -0.52
N GLN A 409 10.98 1.01 -1.30
CA GLN A 409 9.93 1.91 -1.75
C GLN A 409 9.01 2.34 -0.61
N PHE A 410 8.74 1.47 0.35
CA PHE A 410 8.01 1.81 1.56
C PHE A 410 8.72 2.88 2.39
N VAL A 411 10.04 2.77 2.58
CA VAL A 411 10.82 3.77 3.34
C VAL A 411 10.75 5.14 2.67
N ASP A 412 10.97 5.20 1.36
CA ASP A 412 10.83 6.44 0.58
C ASP A 412 9.42 7.00 0.74
N ASN A 413 8.39 6.19 0.50
CA ASN A 413 7.00 6.61 0.56
C ASN A 413 6.62 7.15 1.96
N LEU A 414 7.02 6.46 3.02
CA LEU A 414 6.79 6.90 4.40
C LEU A 414 7.48 8.24 4.68
N ALA A 415 8.72 8.42 4.22
CA ALA A 415 9.46 9.67 4.40
C ALA A 415 8.71 10.85 3.76
N PHE A 416 8.26 10.71 2.51
CA PHE A 416 7.51 11.77 1.83
C PHE A 416 6.13 12.01 2.44
N LEU A 417 5.40 10.95 2.82
CA LEU A 417 4.11 11.09 3.51
C LEU A 417 4.24 11.84 4.84
N LEU A 418 5.36 11.74 5.55
CA LEU A 418 5.56 12.43 6.83
C LEU A 418 5.93 13.92 6.69
N ILE A 419 6.39 14.38 5.52
CA ILE A 419 6.85 15.76 5.31
C ILE A 419 5.80 16.80 5.75
N PRO A 420 4.52 16.74 5.32
CA PRO A 420 3.52 17.73 5.72
C PRO A 420 3.28 17.78 7.22
N VAL A 421 3.26 16.62 7.89
CA VAL A 421 3.11 16.54 9.35
C VAL A 421 4.29 17.23 10.03
N PHE A 422 5.52 16.93 9.61
CA PHE A 422 6.70 17.55 10.20
C PHE A 422 6.73 19.05 9.99
N ILE A 423 6.44 19.55 8.77
CA ILE A 423 6.38 20.99 8.49
C ILE A 423 5.30 21.65 9.35
N TYR A 424 4.07 21.12 9.33
CA TYR A 424 2.93 21.69 10.04
C TYR A 424 3.19 21.83 11.54
N TYR A 425 3.58 20.73 12.22
CA TYR A 425 3.79 20.75 13.67
C TYR A 425 5.08 21.46 14.08
N SER A 426 6.12 21.49 13.24
CA SER A 426 7.34 22.26 13.54
C SER A 426 7.08 23.76 13.50
N ILE A 427 6.25 24.23 12.56
CA ILE A 427 5.89 25.64 12.44
C ILE A 427 4.96 26.04 13.59
N ILE A 428 3.89 25.30 13.86
CA ILE A 428 2.93 25.67 14.92
C ILE A 428 3.57 25.65 16.30
N ARG A 429 4.49 24.73 16.57
CA ARG A 429 5.22 24.70 17.85
C ARG A 429 6.05 25.97 18.09
N LYS A 430 6.49 26.66 17.04
CA LYS A 430 7.18 27.96 17.16
C LYS A 430 6.24 29.13 17.48
N TYR A 431 4.94 29.00 17.21
CA TYR A 431 3.92 30.04 17.46
C TYR A 431 3.05 29.76 18.70
N ALA A 432 3.25 28.62 19.37
CA ALA A 432 2.51 28.19 20.55
C ALA A 432 3.32 28.33 21.87
N ILE A 433 4.52 28.91 21.78
CA ILE A 433 5.31 29.45 22.89
C ILE A 433 5.24 30.97 22.75
#